data_AF-A0A8I1S7G7-F1
#
_entry.id   AF-A0A8I1S7G7-F1
#
_cell.length_a   1.000
_cell.length_b   1.000
_cell.length_c   1.000
_cell.angle_alpha   90.00
_cell.angle_beta   90.00
_cell.angle_gamma   90.00
#
_symmetry.space_group_name_H-M   'P 1'
#
loop_
_entity.id
_entity.type
_entity.pdbx_description
1 polymer ?
#
loop_
_entity_poly.entity_id
_entity_poly.type
_entity_poly.pdbx_seq_one_letter_code
_entity_poly.pdbx_strand_id
1 'polypeptide(L)'
;MVQSAFAALLGAGVIVATATPASAYIACNRHGDCWHVNERYAYRPTWGVVVHDDHWRWRHRDHYRWREHAGRGYWRGGVWVTF
;
A
#
# COMPACT_ATOMS: atom_id res chain seq x y z
N MET A 1 -11.31 37.85 -42.62
CA MET A 1 -10.28 36.79 -42.59
C MET A 1 -9.86 36.56 -41.15
N VAL A 2 -10.07 35.34 -40.66
CA VAL A 2 -9.32 34.59 -39.62
C VAL A 2 -8.75 35.44 -38.45
N GLN A 3 -9.43 35.52 -37.31
CA GLN A 3 -9.44 34.54 -36.21
C GLN A 3 -8.17 34.58 -35.36
N SER A 4 -8.30 35.07 -34.13
CA SER A 4 -7.52 34.63 -32.96
C SER A 4 -8.22 35.12 -31.69
N ALA A 5 -9.29 34.42 -31.31
CA ALA A 5 -9.78 34.47 -29.94
C ALA A 5 -8.73 33.77 -29.08
N PHE A 6 -7.86 34.53 -28.43
CA PHE A 6 -7.00 33.99 -27.39
C PHE A 6 -7.86 33.71 -26.17
N ALA A 7 -8.47 32.51 -26.17
CA ALA A 7 -9.04 31.90 -24.98
C ALA A 7 -7.88 31.61 -24.02
N ALA A 8 -7.67 32.50 -23.04
CA ALA A 8 -6.81 32.23 -21.91
C ALA A 8 -7.48 31.15 -21.05
N LEU A 9 -7.18 29.89 -21.33
CA LEU A 9 -7.58 28.76 -20.51
C LEU A 9 -6.94 28.93 -19.12
N LEU A 10 -7.80 29.08 -18.13
CA LEU A 10 -7.48 29.05 -16.70
C LEU A 10 -6.82 27.69 -16.38
N GLY A 11 -5.50 27.68 -16.32
CA GLY A 11 -4.71 26.52 -15.89
C GLY A 11 -4.76 26.34 -14.37
N ALA A 12 -5.92 25.98 -13.82
CA ALA A 12 -6.01 25.49 -12.45
C ALA A 12 -5.59 24.02 -12.43
N GLY A 13 -4.29 23.77 -12.22
CA GLY A 13 -3.79 22.42 -11.97
C GLY A 13 -4.39 21.89 -10.67
N VAL A 14 -5.26 20.89 -10.75
CA VAL A 14 -5.80 20.22 -9.56
C VAL A 14 -4.68 19.35 -8.99
N ILE A 15 -4.09 19.77 -7.88
CA ILE A 15 -3.19 18.91 -7.11
C ILE A 15 -4.08 17.88 -6.42
N VAL A 16 -4.17 16.68 -7.00
CA VAL A 16 -4.82 15.55 -6.34
C VAL A 16 -3.88 15.11 -5.21
N ALA A 17 -4.14 15.62 -4.00
CA ALA A 17 -3.51 15.11 -2.79
C ALA A 17 -4.00 13.67 -2.58
N THR A 18 -3.16 12.70 -2.94
CA THR A 18 -3.40 11.31 -2.53
C THR A 18 -3.05 11.23 -1.05
N ALA A 19 -4.07 11.12 -0.20
CA ALA A 19 -3.84 10.82 1.21
C ALA A 19 -3.13 9.46 1.26
N THR A 20 -1.84 9.45 1.58
CA THR A 20 -1.15 8.20 1.89
C THR A 20 -1.77 7.72 3.19
N PRO A 21 -2.47 6.59 3.16
CA PRO A 21 -3.09 6.10 4.37
C PRO A 21 -1.96 5.80 5.38
N ALA A 22 -2.17 6.21 6.63
CA ALA A 22 -1.17 6.02 7.66
C ALA A 22 -1.03 4.53 7.93
N SER A 23 0.18 3.99 7.74
CA SER A 23 0.50 2.61 8.11
C SER A 23 0.27 2.42 9.61
N ALA A 24 -0.73 1.62 9.99
CA ALA A 24 -1.09 1.38 11.39
C ALA A 24 -0.80 -0.05 11.84
N TYR A 25 -0.59 -0.96 10.91
CA TYR A 25 -0.37 -2.38 11.19
C TYR A 25 0.67 -2.97 10.25
N ILE A 26 1.24 -4.09 10.65
CA ILE A 26 2.22 -4.85 9.88
C ILE A 26 1.60 -6.20 9.54
N ALA A 27 1.40 -6.48 8.25
CA ALA A 27 0.94 -7.77 7.77
C ALA A 27 2.15 -8.58 7.30
N CYS A 28 2.26 -9.84 7.73
CA CYS A 28 3.33 -10.76 7.33
C CYS A 28 2.75 -12.07 6.78
N ASN A 29 3.30 -12.55 5.67
CA ASN A 29 2.96 -13.87 5.13
C ASN A 29 3.90 -14.97 5.65
N ARG A 30 3.55 -16.24 5.38
CA ARG A 30 4.37 -17.42 5.76
C ARG A 30 5.74 -17.49 5.07
N HIS A 31 5.96 -16.71 4.02
CA HIS A 31 7.22 -16.68 3.27
C HIS A 31 8.18 -15.62 3.79
N GLY A 32 7.81 -14.88 4.83
CA GLY A 32 8.61 -13.83 5.43
C GLY A 32 8.41 -12.46 4.81
N ASP A 33 7.53 -12.28 3.83
CA ASP A 33 7.24 -10.95 3.30
C ASP A 33 6.32 -10.21 4.29
N CYS A 34 6.78 -9.08 4.79
CA CYS A 34 6.03 -8.19 5.66
C CYS A 34 5.81 -6.84 4.97
N TRP A 35 4.64 -6.25 5.15
CA TRP A 35 4.26 -4.97 4.56
C TRP A 35 3.36 -4.19 5.50
N HIS A 36 3.35 -2.87 5.33
CA HIS A 36 2.48 -2.02 6.12
C HIS A 36 1.05 -2.00 5.56
N VAL A 37 0.07 -1.97 6.47
CA VAL A 37 -1.34 -1.80 6.14
C VAL A 37 -1.96 -0.74 7.05
N ASN A 38 -3.00 -0.08 6.58
CA ASN A 38 -3.56 1.10 7.26
C ASN A 38 -4.71 0.76 8.19
N GLU A 39 -5.25 -0.44 8.03
CA GLU A 39 -6.33 -0.97 8.84
C GLU A 39 -6.14 -2.48 9.02
N ARG A 40 -6.79 -3.03 10.03
CA ARG A 40 -6.69 -4.46 10.35
C ARG A 40 -7.58 -5.29 9.43
N TYR A 41 -7.08 -5.56 8.22
CA TYR A 41 -7.81 -6.36 7.24
C TYR A 41 -8.11 -7.78 7.74
N ALA A 42 -9.32 -8.26 7.43
CA ALA A 42 -9.72 -9.65 7.63
C ALA A 42 -9.19 -10.52 6.48
N TYR A 43 -7.93 -10.94 6.58
CA TYR A 43 -7.32 -11.89 5.64
C TYR A 43 -7.95 -13.28 5.80
N ARG A 44 -8.14 -14.00 4.68
CA ARG A 44 -8.60 -15.39 4.76
C ARG A 44 -7.51 -16.24 5.43
N PRO A 45 -7.86 -17.14 6.36
CA PRO A 45 -6.88 -18.01 7.03
C PRO A 45 -6.01 -18.82 6.04
N THR A 46 -6.59 -19.20 4.90
CA THR A 46 -5.91 -19.94 3.82
C THR A 46 -4.77 -19.18 3.15
N TRP A 47 -4.74 -17.84 3.27
CA TRP A 47 -3.64 -17.02 2.73
C TRP A 47 -2.42 -16.98 3.65
N GLY A 48 -2.58 -17.36 4.91
CA GLY A 48 -1.46 -17.42 5.86
C GLY A 48 -0.86 -16.05 6.17
N VAL A 49 -1.67 -14.99 6.17
CA VAL A 49 -1.28 -13.64 6.55
C VAL A 49 -1.63 -13.39 8.01
N VAL A 50 -0.65 -12.92 8.79
CA VAL A 50 -0.83 -12.52 10.18
C VAL A 50 -0.66 -11.00 10.28
N VAL A 51 -1.55 -10.34 11.02
CA VAL A 51 -1.50 -8.88 11.23
C VAL A 51 -1.04 -8.59 12.66
N HIS A 52 0.02 -7.80 12.75
CA HIS A 52 0.62 -7.28 13.97
C HIS A 52 0.39 -5.77 14.09
N ASP A 53 0.53 -5.24 15.29
CA ASP A 53 0.51 -3.79 15.54
C ASP A 53 1.78 -3.11 15.00
N ASP A 54 1.75 -1.79 14.78
CA ASP A 54 2.84 -0.98 14.19
C ASP A 54 4.20 -1.08 14.89
N HIS A 55 4.19 -1.27 16.21
CA HIS A 55 5.37 -1.36 17.06
C HIS A 55 5.94 -2.78 17.09
N TRP A 56 5.30 -3.73 16.43
CA TRP A 56 5.82 -5.09 16.34
C TRP A 56 7.15 -5.11 15.60
N ARG A 57 8.08 -5.92 16.12
CA ARG A 57 9.43 -6.07 15.60
C ARG A 57 9.79 -7.54 15.65
N TRP A 58 10.56 -7.99 14.67
CA TRP A 58 11.17 -9.31 14.65
C TRP A 58 12.66 -9.24 15.01
N ARG A 59 13.23 -10.38 15.40
CA ARG A 59 14.66 -10.50 15.70
C ARG A 59 15.44 -10.62 14.41
N HIS A 60 16.71 -10.21 14.42
CA HIS A 60 17.57 -10.29 13.23
C HIS A 60 17.70 -11.72 12.64
N ARG A 61 17.51 -12.75 13.48
CA ARG A 61 17.57 -14.16 13.05
C ARG A 61 16.28 -14.67 12.41
N ASP A 62 15.20 -13.88 12.45
CA ASP A 62 13.95 -14.24 11.82
C ASP A 62 14.04 -14.02 10.30
N HIS A 63 13.29 -14.82 9.54
CA HIS A 63 13.32 -14.83 8.08
C HIS A 63 12.50 -13.68 7.44
N TYR A 64 12.02 -12.74 8.24
CA TYR A 64 11.15 -11.65 7.79
C TYR A 64 11.92 -10.57 7.05
N ARG A 65 11.30 -10.04 6.00
CA ARG A 65 11.82 -8.95 5.16
C ARG A 65 10.70 -7.98 4.83
N TRP A 66 11.04 -6.70 4.80
CA TRP A 66 10.12 -5.67 4.35
C TRP A 66 9.90 -5.73 2.84
N ARG A 67 8.64 -5.59 2.44
CA ARG A 67 8.20 -5.55 1.05
C ARG A 67 6.99 -4.64 0.92
N GLU A 68 7.24 -3.35 0.78
CA GLU A 68 6.17 -2.35 0.75
C GLU A 68 5.34 -2.40 -0.54
N HIS A 69 4.03 -2.16 -0.39
CA HIS A 69 3.12 -1.93 -1.50
C HIS A 69 1.94 -1.08 -1.03
N ALA A 70 1.51 -0.14 -1.88
CA ALA A 70 0.36 0.70 -1.58
C ALA A 70 -0.97 -0.02 -1.89
N GLY A 71 -2.02 0.31 -1.15
CA GLY A 71 -3.38 -0.21 -1.38
C GLY A 71 -3.69 -1.54 -0.69
N ARG A 72 -4.90 -2.04 -0.93
CA ARG A 72 -5.41 -3.26 -0.30
C ARG A 72 -4.97 -4.50 -1.06
N GLY A 73 -4.34 -5.44 -0.35
CA GLY A 73 -3.82 -6.65 -0.95
C GLY A 73 -2.90 -7.45 -0.01
N TYR A 74 -2.24 -8.45 -0.59
CA TYR A 74 -1.25 -9.28 0.10
C TYR A 74 -0.19 -9.83 -0.85
N TRP A 75 0.99 -10.14 -0.31
CA TRP A 75 2.05 -10.80 -1.06
C TRP A 75 1.87 -12.33 -1.12
N ARG A 76 1.93 -12.89 -2.33
CA ARG A 76 1.93 -14.34 -2.57
C ARG A 76 2.96 -14.69 -3.65
N GLY A 77 4.00 -15.45 -3.28
CA GLY A 77 5.03 -15.88 -4.23
C GLY A 77 5.77 -14.73 -4.91
N GLY A 78 5.97 -13.60 -4.21
CA GLY A 78 6.63 -12.41 -4.76
C GLY A 78 5.77 -11.52 -5.64
N VAL A 79 4.46 -11.82 -5.77
CA VAL A 79 3.47 -11.01 -6.51
C VAL A 79 2.46 -10.40 -5.54
N TRP A 80 2.05 -9.16 -5.80
CA TRP A 80 1.00 -8.48 -5.05
C TRP A 80 -0.38 -8.88 -5.59
N VAL A 81 -1.26 -9.33 -4.70
CA VAL A 81 -2.63 -9.75 -5.05
C VAL A 81 -3.63 -8.87 -4.32
N THR A 82 -4.52 -8.21 -5.06
CA THR A 82 -5.59 -7.36 -4.54
C THR A 82 -6.83 -8.20 -4.18
N PHE A 83 -7.65 -7.71 -3.23
CA PHE A 83 -8.91 -8.32 -2.80
C PHE A 83 -9.86 -7.31 -2.17
#